data_AF-A0A2E5MLL2-F1
#
_entry.id   AF-A0A2E5MLL2-F1
#
_cell.length_a   1.000
_cell.length_b   1.000
_cell.length_c   1.000
_cell.angle_alpha   90.00
_cell.angle_beta   90.00
_cell.angle_gamma   90.00
#
_symmetry.space_group_name_H-M   'P 1'
#
loop_
_entity.id
_entity.type
_entity.pdbx_description
1 polymer ?
#
loop_
_entity_poly.entity_id
_entity_poly.type
_entity_poly.pdbx_seq_one_letter_code
_entity_poly.pdbx_strand_id
1 'polypeptide(L)'
;MTFFPFFARNILVAGLLAALSGCASYYTHYGMFTASNSAGDPRQVRVTWDTAEYPAWWFASSQSTPITLETQCSSRVWKLSDKAEECVGGISACGDPALDINAQSGRPATSDTPCIQVSGDEAIVDIDRSVDLLVSCKPAQPVTESGGEKTNHDYLRASTVPYSISVRKAARNSLSARPPEFDNHVCEAN
;
A
#
# COMPACT_ATOMS: atom_id res chain seq x y z
N MET A 1 -31.88 -39.03 40.49
CA MET A 1 -31.36 -38.84 39.12
C MET A 1 -31.51 -37.37 38.74
N THR A 2 -30.50 -36.55 39.04
CA THR A 2 -30.49 -35.11 38.68
C THR A 2 -29.05 -34.68 38.40
N PHE A 3 -28.48 -35.22 37.32
CA PHE A 3 -27.09 -34.96 36.89
C PHE A 3 -27.01 -34.08 35.63
N PHE A 4 -28.06 -33.32 35.30
CA PHE A 4 -28.20 -32.62 34.02
C PHE A 4 -28.01 -31.09 33.98
N PRO A 5 -28.08 -30.27 35.06
CA PRO A 5 -28.03 -28.81 34.89
C PRO A 5 -26.61 -28.22 34.82
N PHE A 6 -25.58 -28.96 35.25
CA PHE A 6 -24.21 -28.43 35.32
C PHE A 6 -23.48 -28.47 33.97
N PHE A 7 -23.72 -29.51 33.17
CA PHE A 7 -23.11 -29.66 31.85
C PHE A 7 -23.61 -28.62 30.84
N ALA A 8 -24.91 -28.32 30.84
CA ALA A 8 -25.49 -27.34 29.93
C ALA A 8 -24.97 -25.92 30.17
N ARG A 9 -24.77 -25.51 31.44
CA ARG A 9 -24.26 -24.18 31.79
C ARG A 9 -22.79 -24.00 31.40
N ASN A 10 -21.96 -25.03 31.59
CA ASN A 10 -20.54 -24.98 31.22
C ASN A 10 -20.32 -24.96 29.71
N ILE A 11 -21.16 -25.65 28.93
CA ILE A 11 -21.11 -25.60 27.45
C ILE A 11 -21.50 -24.21 26.94
N LEU A 12 -22.50 -23.57 27.55
CA LEU A 12 -22.96 -22.23 27.15
C LEU A 12 -21.93 -21.14 27.46
N VAL A 13 -21.24 -21.25 28.59
CA VAL A 13 -20.12 -20.36 28.95
C VAL A 13 -18.89 -20.60 28.08
N ALA A 14 -18.54 -21.85 27.78
CA ALA A 14 -17.43 -22.17 26.87
C ALA A 14 -17.71 -21.69 25.43
N GLY A 15 -18.96 -21.85 24.96
CA GLY A 15 -19.40 -21.31 23.67
C GLY A 15 -19.35 -19.78 23.62
N LEU A 16 -19.75 -19.09 24.69
CA LEU A 16 -19.67 -17.63 24.79
C LEU A 16 -18.23 -17.12 24.85
N LEU A 17 -17.33 -17.80 25.57
CA LEU A 17 -15.91 -17.46 25.64
C LEU A 17 -15.20 -17.70 24.30
N ALA A 18 -15.54 -18.77 23.58
CA ALA A 18 -15.05 -18.99 22.22
C ALA A 18 -15.58 -17.90 21.25
N ALA A 19 -16.85 -17.52 21.39
CA ALA A 19 -17.48 -16.45 20.59
C ALA A 19 -17.01 -15.03 20.94
N LEU A 20 -16.22 -14.83 22.00
CA LEU A 20 -15.59 -13.55 22.32
C LEU A 20 -14.11 -13.48 21.88
N SER A 21 -13.57 -14.57 21.34
CA SER A 21 -12.15 -14.71 21.00
C SER A 21 -11.83 -14.45 19.51
N GLY A 22 -12.60 -13.57 18.85
CA GLY A 22 -12.28 -13.10 17.50
C GLY A 22 -11.01 -12.25 17.48
N CYS A 23 -9.85 -12.87 17.65
CA CYS A 23 -8.55 -12.22 17.55
C CYS A 23 -8.21 -12.04 16.07
N ALA A 24 -8.11 -10.80 15.62
CA ALA A 24 -7.52 -10.51 14.32
C ALA A 24 -6.04 -10.90 14.32
N SER A 25 -5.57 -11.47 13.22
CA SER A 25 -4.15 -11.62 12.95
C SER A 25 -3.65 -10.40 12.19
N TYR A 26 -2.60 -9.74 12.70
CA TYR A 26 -2.06 -8.53 12.10
C TYR A 26 -0.79 -8.80 11.33
N TYR A 27 -0.72 -8.31 10.10
CA TYR A 27 0.43 -8.50 9.22
C TYR A 27 0.90 -7.18 8.63
N THR A 28 2.20 -7.12 8.39
CA THR A 28 2.84 -6.09 7.57
C THR A 28 3.26 -6.74 6.26
N HIS A 29 2.93 -6.08 5.17
CA HIS A 29 3.24 -6.46 3.81
C HIS A 29 4.22 -5.45 3.23
N TYR A 30 5.28 -5.93 2.59
CA TYR A 30 6.23 -5.03 1.92
C TYR A 30 6.91 -5.69 0.73
N GLY A 31 7.28 -4.85 -0.24
CA GLY A 31 8.10 -5.22 -1.38
C GLY A 31 9.06 -4.09 -1.71
N MET A 32 10.26 -4.41 -2.15
CA MET A 32 11.23 -3.43 -2.64
C MET A 32 11.86 -3.94 -3.93
N PHE A 33 11.94 -3.06 -4.93
CA PHE A 33 12.51 -3.36 -6.23
C PHE A 33 13.26 -2.14 -6.78
N THR A 34 14.03 -2.34 -7.85
CA THR A 34 14.71 -1.25 -8.54
C THR A 34 14.02 -0.98 -9.87
N ALA A 35 13.73 0.30 -10.12
CA ALA A 35 13.16 0.78 -11.38
C ALA A 35 13.61 2.21 -11.65
N SER A 36 13.41 2.69 -12.88
CA SER A 36 13.69 4.10 -13.20
C SER A 36 12.65 5.03 -12.58
N ASN A 37 13.10 6.17 -12.06
CA ASN A 37 12.25 7.33 -11.82
C ASN A 37 11.87 8.03 -13.15
N SER A 38 11.09 9.11 -13.10
CA SER A 38 10.66 9.79 -14.32
C SER A 38 11.81 10.45 -15.10
N ALA A 39 12.90 10.82 -14.43
CA ALA A 39 14.13 11.29 -15.07
C ALA A 39 14.95 10.18 -15.75
N GLY A 40 14.68 8.91 -15.44
CA GLY A 40 15.37 7.74 -16.01
C GLY A 40 16.42 7.11 -15.09
N ASP A 41 16.70 7.72 -13.95
CA ASP A 41 17.69 7.22 -12.99
C ASP A 41 17.20 5.96 -12.28
N PRO A 42 18.05 4.96 -12.06
CA PRO A 42 17.70 3.80 -11.26
C PRO A 42 17.51 4.21 -9.79
N ARG A 43 16.35 3.88 -9.23
CA ARG A 43 15.99 4.12 -7.83
C ARG A 43 15.37 2.87 -7.22
N GLN A 44 15.59 2.70 -5.92
CA GLN A 44 14.79 1.75 -5.14
C GLN A 44 13.37 2.29 -4.98
N VAL A 45 12.40 1.40 -5.07
CA VAL A 45 10.98 1.70 -4.88
C VAL A 45 10.43 0.69 -3.89
N ARG A 46 9.69 1.19 -2.89
CA ARG A 46 9.13 0.39 -1.81
C ARG A 46 7.61 0.50 -1.79
N VAL A 47 6.95 -0.65 -1.67
CA VAL A 47 5.53 -0.76 -1.35
C VAL A 47 5.35 -1.29 0.07
N THR A 48 4.37 -0.77 0.80
CA THR A 48 4.12 -1.18 2.19
C THR A 48 2.66 -0.99 2.58
N TRP A 49 2.06 -1.97 3.26
CA TRP A 49 0.75 -1.82 3.92
C TRP A 49 0.60 -2.82 5.07
N ASP A 50 -0.45 -2.66 5.85
CA ASP A 50 -0.80 -3.59 6.92
C ASP A 50 -2.20 -4.16 6.73
N THR A 51 -2.41 -5.39 7.19
CA THR A 51 -3.72 -6.04 7.25
C THR A 51 -4.07 -6.47 8.67
N ALA A 52 -5.37 -6.46 8.97
CA ALA A 52 -5.99 -7.12 10.10
C ALA A 52 -6.93 -8.19 9.56
N GLU A 53 -6.55 -9.46 9.71
CA GLU A 53 -7.26 -10.60 9.13
C GLU A 53 -8.10 -11.29 10.20
N TYR A 54 -9.42 -11.31 9.99
CA TYR A 54 -10.35 -11.99 10.87
C TYR A 54 -10.63 -13.41 10.35
N PRO A 55 -10.85 -14.38 11.26
CA PRO A 55 -11.31 -15.71 10.85
C PRO A 55 -12.65 -15.64 10.11
N ALA A 56 -12.86 -16.51 9.13
CA ALA A 56 -14.08 -16.52 8.29
C ALA A 56 -15.40 -16.74 9.07
N TRP A 57 -15.34 -17.30 10.28
CA TRP A 57 -16.50 -17.49 11.16
C TRP A 57 -16.86 -16.23 11.97
N TRP A 58 -16.04 -15.18 11.92
CA TRP A 58 -16.25 -13.93 12.63
C TRP A 58 -17.12 -12.97 11.83
N PHE A 59 -17.91 -12.15 12.52
CA PHE A 59 -18.83 -11.20 11.88
C PHE A 59 -18.15 -9.97 11.27
N ALA A 60 -16.92 -9.65 11.70
CA ALA A 60 -16.17 -8.52 11.17
C ALA A 60 -15.32 -8.95 9.96
N SER A 61 -15.26 -8.08 8.95
CA SER A 61 -14.45 -8.30 7.75
C SER A 61 -13.00 -7.86 7.96
N SER A 62 -12.08 -8.52 7.27
CA SER A 62 -10.66 -8.13 7.21
C SER A 62 -10.50 -6.68 6.77
N GLN A 63 -9.48 -6.01 7.30
CA GLN A 63 -9.19 -4.61 7.03
C GLN A 63 -7.75 -4.44 6.57
N SER A 64 -7.51 -3.37 5.83
CA SER A 64 -6.22 -2.97 5.30
C SER A 64 -5.98 -1.48 5.53
N THR A 65 -4.71 -1.10 5.66
CA THR A 65 -4.30 0.29 5.42
C THR A 65 -4.13 0.53 3.92
N PRO A 66 -4.13 1.79 3.45
CA PRO A 66 -3.69 2.13 2.10
C PRO A 66 -2.29 1.57 1.80
N ILE A 67 -2.04 1.20 0.54
CA ILE A 67 -0.70 0.85 0.06
C ILE A 67 0.12 2.12 -0.04
N THR A 68 1.24 2.13 0.67
CA THR A 68 2.22 3.21 0.61
C THR A 68 3.27 2.87 -0.43
N LEU A 69 3.41 3.72 -1.44
CA LEU A 69 4.47 3.63 -2.44
C LEU A 69 5.43 4.80 -2.28
N GLU A 70 6.71 4.47 -2.11
CA GLU A 70 7.80 5.43 -1.93
C GLU A 70 8.89 5.17 -2.96
N THR A 71 9.49 6.24 -3.48
CA THR A 71 10.67 6.17 -4.34
C THR A 71 11.87 6.74 -3.60
N GLN A 72 13.01 6.05 -3.66
CA GLN A 72 14.26 6.50 -3.08
C GLN A 72 14.64 7.90 -3.61
N CYS A 73 15.13 8.75 -2.71
CA CYS A 73 15.45 10.16 -2.98
C CYS A 73 14.24 11.03 -3.37
N SER A 74 13.01 10.60 -3.05
CA SER A 74 11.79 11.35 -3.31
C SER A 74 11.06 11.69 -2.03
N SER A 75 10.54 12.92 -1.92
CA SER A 75 9.55 13.30 -0.92
C SER A 75 8.11 13.01 -1.36
N ARG A 76 7.87 12.60 -2.63
CA ARG A 76 6.53 12.25 -3.10
C ARG A 76 6.17 10.85 -2.61
N VAL A 77 5.19 10.77 -1.73
CA VAL A 77 4.64 9.51 -1.21
C VAL A 77 3.23 9.30 -1.75
N TRP A 78 3.00 8.13 -2.34
CA TRP A 78 1.69 7.75 -2.86
C TRP A 78 0.96 6.83 -1.87
N LYS A 79 -0.35 7.04 -1.72
CA LYS A 79 -1.24 6.24 -0.88
C LYS A 79 -2.37 5.69 -1.74
N LEU A 80 -2.30 4.42 -2.12
CA LEU A 80 -3.32 3.76 -2.93
C LEU A 80 -4.39 3.17 -2.01
N SER A 81 -5.65 3.40 -2.32
CA SER A 81 -6.80 2.97 -1.53
C SER A 81 -7.82 2.27 -2.42
N ASP A 82 -8.42 1.19 -1.92
CA ASP A 82 -9.62 0.53 -2.48
C ASP A 82 -10.94 1.18 -2.00
N LYS A 83 -10.84 2.20 -1.15
CA LYS A 83 -11.99 2.85 -0.49
C LYS A 83 -12.07 4.35 -0.77
N ALA A 84 -11.24 4.87 -1.67
CA ALA A 84 -11.27 6.29 -2.01
C ALA A 84 -12.54 6.61 -2.81
N GLU A 85 -13.35 7.55 -2.31
CA GLU A 85 -14.59 7.96 -3.00
C GLU A 85 -14.31 8.82 -4.25
N GLU A 86 -13.29 9.66 -4.19
CA GLU A 86 -12.96 10.63 -5.26
C GLU A 86 -12.09 10.03 -6.36
N CYS A 87 -11.28 9.02 -6.04
CA CYS A 87 -10.34 8.42 -6.98
C CYS A 87 -10.93 7.16 -7.58
N VAL A 88 -11.27 7.21 -8.88
CA VAL A 88 -11.94 6.10 -9.55
C VAL A 88 -10.94 5.02 -9.99
N GLY A 89 -11.26 3.76 -9.70
CA GLY A 89 -10.64 2.60 -10.34
C GLY A 89 -9.91 1.63 -9.41
N GLY A 90 -10.64 0.87 -8.59
CA GLY A 90 -10.06 -0.19 -7.76
C GLY A 90 -9.07 0.36 -6.73
N ILE A 91 -7.95 -0.34 -6.53
CA ILE A 91 -6.88 0.10 -5.63
C ILE A 91 -6.03 1.15 -6.36
N SER A 92 -6.28 2.43 -6.10
CA SER A 92 -5.62 3.52 -6.83
C SER A 92 -5.26 4.72 -5.98
N ALA A 93 -4.33 5.52 -6.49
CA ALA A 93 -4.01 6.86 -6.02
C ALA A 93 -4.11 7.84 -7.18
N CYS A 94 -4.86 8.93 -6.96
CA CYS A 94 -5.10 9.95 -7.98
C CYS A 94 -4.11 11.10 -7.87
N GLY A 95 -3.87 11.75 -9.01
CA GLY A 95 -2.89 12.82 -9.11
C GLY A 95 -3.30 14.09 -8.39
N ASP A 96 -2.30 14.88 -8.03
CA ASP A 96 -2.48 16.26 -7.60
C ASP A 96 -2.29 17.18 -8.83
N PRO A 97 -3.28 18.02 -9.19
CA PRO A 97 -3.17 18.93 -10.33
C PRO A 97 -1.98 19.89 -10.28
N ALA A 98 -1.47 20.20 -9.09
CA ALA A 98 -0.30 21.06 -8.92
C ALA A 98 1.03 20.31 -9.06
N LEU A 99 1.04 18.98 -8.85
CA LEU A 99 2.27 18.19 -8.76
C LEU A 99 2.42 17.16 -9.88
N ASP A 100 1.33 16.75 -10.52
CA ASP A 100 1.28 15.60 -11.41
C ASP A 100 0.72 15.94 -12.79
N ILE A 101 1.34 15.35 -13.80
CA ILE A 101 0.96 15.46 -15.21
C ILE A 101 0.62 14.07 -15.70
N ASN A 102 -0.55 13.91 -16.32
CA ASN A 102 -0.88 12.67 -17.02
C ASN A 102 0.13 12.46 -18.16
N ALA A 103 0.86 11.35 -18.12
CA ALA A 103 2.01 11.13 -18.99
C ALA A 103 1.61 10.97 -20.47
N GLN A 104 0.39 10.50 -20.74
CA GLN A 104 -0.13 10.31 -22.09
C GLN A 104 -0.64 11.62 -22.70
N SER A 105 -1.43 12.40 -21.97
CA SER A 105 -2.04 13.63 -22.48
C SER A 105 -1.16 14.87 -22.31
N GLY A 106 -0.17 14.82 -21.40
CA GLY A 106 0.66 15.98 -21.05
C GLY A 106 -0.06 17.06 -20.26
N ARG A 107 -1.31 16.82 -19.83
CA ARG A 107 -2.12 17.76 -19.06
C ARG A 107 -1.98 17.51 -17.55
N PRO A 108 -2.20 18.52 -16.70
CA PRO A 108 -2.35 18.33 -15.26
C PRO A 108 -3.31 17.18 -14.96
N ALA A 109 -2.90 16.31 -14.05
CA ALA A 109 -3.82 15.31 -13.49
C ALA A 109 -4.92 16.02 -12.71
N THR A 110 -6.06 15.37 -12.59
CA THR A 110 -7.18 15.82 -11.74
C THR A 110 -7.27 14.91 -10.51
N SER A 111 -8.05 15.33 -9.50
CA SER A 111 -8.27 14.53 -8.29
C SER A 111 -8.96 13.17 -8.55
N ASP A 112 -9.55 13.00 -9.74
CA ASP A 112 -10.15 11.75 -10.24
C ASP A 112 -9.28 11.03 -11.29
N THR A 113 -8.11 11.56 -11.66
CA THR A 113 -7.18 10.89 -12.60
C THR A 113 -6.35 9.84 -11.85
N PRO A 114 -6.52 8.54 -12.09
CA PRO A 114 -5.71 7.50 -11.44
C PRO A 114 -4.28 7.55 -11.98
N CYS A 115 -3.36 8.03 -11.15
CA CYS A 115 -1.95 8.14 -11.49
C CYS A 115 -1.19 6.85 -11.19
N ILE A 116 -1.59 6.14 -10.14
CA ILE A 116 -1.03 4.83 -9.78
C ILE A 116 -2.19 3.90 -9.46
N GLN A 117 -2.15 2.69 -10.04
CA GLN A 117 -3.20 1.70 -9.89
C GLN A 117 -2.60 0.30 -9.74
N VAL A 118 -3.20 -0.53 -8.88
CA VAL A 118 -2.93 -1.97 -8.87
C VAL A 118 -3.79 -2.65 -9.93
N SER A 119 -3.16 -3.51 -10.74
CA SER A 119 -3.86 -4.34 -11.71
C SER A 119 -4.18 -5.71 -11.11
N GLY A 120 -5.40 -6.22 -11.37
CA GLY A 120 -5.81 -7.59 -11.02
C GLY A 120 -6.61 -7.72 -9.73
N ASP A 121 -6.28 -6.93 -8.70
CA ASP A 121 -6.95 -6.97 -7.39
C ASP A 121 -7.90 -5.78 -7.18
N GLU A 122 -9.09 -6.03 -6.64
CA GLU A 122 -10.09 -4.99 -6.33
C GLU A 122 -10.01 -4.50 -4.89
N ALA A 123 -9.49 -5.32 -3.96
CA ALA A 123 -9.35 -4.99 -2.54
C ALA A 123 -7.94 -5.31 -2.03
N ILE A 124 -7.38 -4.42 -1.21
CA ILE A 124 -6.00 -4.53 -0.69
C ILE A 124 -5.84 -5.77 0.20
N VAL A 125 -6.92 -6.20 0.86
CA VAL A 125 -6.91 -7.40 1.71
C VAL A 125 -6.75 -8.70 0.92
N ASP A 126 -7.02 -8.69 -0.39
CA ASP A 126 -6.95 -9.87 -1.26
C ASP A 126 -5.57 -10.04 -1.91
N ILE A 127 -4.70 -9.02 -1.83
CA ILE A 127 -3.32 -9.07 -2.34
C ILE A 127 -2.50 -10.08 -1.51
N ASP A 128 -1.99 -11.12 -2.16
CA ASP A 128 -1.16 -12.16 -1.51
C ASP A 128 0.35 -11.88 -1.67
N ARG A 129 0.94 -12.23 -2.83
CA ARG A 129 2.42 -12.30 -2.99
C ARG A 129 3.01 -11.34 -4.00
N SER A 130 2.17 -10.67 -4.77
CA SER A 130 2.63 -9.75 -5.80
C SER A 130 1.67 -8.60 -5.98
N VAL A 131 2.21 -7.44 -6.32
CA VAL A 131 1.45 -6.27 -6.74
C VAL A 131 1.94 -5.89 -8.13
N ASP A 132 1.00 -5.79 -9.07
CA ASP A 132 1.26 -5.27 -10.41
C ASP A 132 0.85 -3.80 -10.46
N LEU A 133 1.82 -2.88 -10.46
CA LEU A 133 1.56 -1.44 -10.47
C LEU A 133 1.59 -0.84 -11.88
N LEU A 134 0.52 -0.16 -12.26
CA LEU A 134 0.46 0.72 -13.40
C LEU A 134 0.69 2.17 -12.97
N VAL A 135 1.56 2.88 -13.69
CA VAL A 135 1.85 4.30 -13.45
C VAL A 135 1.54 5.09 -14.71
N SER A 136 0.60 6.03 -14.59
CA SER A 136 0.05 6.81 -15.71
C SER A 136 0.42 8.29 -15.66
N CYS A 137 1.03 8.75 -14.57
CA CYS A 137 1.45 10.14 -14.39
C CYS A 137 2.97 10.27 -14.24
N LYS A 138 3.43 11.51 -14.38
CA LYS A 138 4.80 11.94 -14.10
C LYS A 138 4.76 13.25 -13.30
N PRO A 139 5.80 13.58 -12.53
CA PRO A 139 5.85 14.86 -11.82
C PRO A 139 5.78 16.02 -12.82
N ALA A 140 5.04 17.07 -12.46
CA ALA A 140 5.01 18.33 -13.19
C ALA A 140 6.38 19.03 -13.15
N GLN A 141 6.99 19.03 -11.95
CA GLN A 141 8.35 19.47 -11.69
C GLN A 141 9.02 18.45 -10.78
N PRO A 142 10.02 17.69 -11.27
CA PRO A 142 10.70 16.67 -10.47
C PRO A 142 11.45 17.25 -9.26
N VAL A 143 11.90 18.51 -9.35
CA VAL A 143 12.62 19.20 -8.28
C VAL A 143 11.99 20.58 -8.07
N THR A 144 11.69 20.91 -6.82
CA THR A 144 11.26 22.25 -6.40
C THR A 144 12.33 22.87 -5.51
N GLU A 145 12.57 24.18 -5.67
CA GLU A 145 13.50 24.92 -4.82
C GLU A 145 12.74 25.94 -3.98
N SER A 146 12.95 25.92 -2.66
CA SER A 146 12.35 26.88 -1.73
C SER A 146 13.38 27.28 -0.68
N GLY A 147 13.68 28.58 -0.57
CA GLY A 147 14.66 29.07 0.41
C GLY A 147 16.09 28.53 0.21
N GLY A 148 16.44 28.09 -0.99
CA GLY A 148 17.73 27.46 -1.31
C GLY A 148 17.79 25.96 -1.01
N GLU A 149 16.73 25.36 -0.46
CA GLU A 149 16.60 23.92 -0.30
C GLU A 149 15.95 23.32 -1.55
N LYS A 150 16.60 22.32 -2.13
CA LYS A 150 16.06 21.53 -3.25
C LYS A 150 15.34 20.32 -2.71
N THR A 151 14.08 20.16 -3.09
CA THR A 151 13.26 19.00 -2.73
C THR A 151 12.93 18.22 -3.99
N ASN A 152 13.32 16.95 -4.02
CA ASN A 152 13.06 16.04 -5.12
C ASN A 152 11.74 15.32 -4.91
N HIS A 153 10.81 15.46 -5.86
CA HIS A 153 9.49 14.81 -5.89
C HIS A 153 9.40 13.79 -7.02
N ASP A 154 10.51 13.46 -7.67
CA ASP A 154 10.52 12.47 -8.75
C ASP A 154 10.15 11.09 -8.22
N TYR A 155 9.37 10.34 -8.99
CA TYR A 155 8.87 9.04 -8.58
C TYR A 155 8.94 8.04 -9.74
N LEU A 156 8.56 6.80 -9.44
CA LEU A 156 8.49 5.70 -10.40
C LEU A 156 7.97 6.16 -11.77
N ARG A 157 8.73 5.83 -12.83
CA ARG A 157 8.41 6.25 -14.19
C ARG A 157 7.04 5.73 -14.65
N ALA A 158 6.32 6.54 -15.43
CA ALA A 158 5.13 6.09 -16.12
C ALA A 158 5.44 4.92 -17.08
N SER A 159 4.59 3.90 -17.07
CA SER A 159 4.77 2.69 -17.87
C SER A 159 3.42 2.12 -18.31
N THR A 160 3.35 1.68 -19.57
CA THR A 160 2.21 0.94 -20.11
C THR A 160 2.25 -0.55 -19.75
N VAL A 161 3.40 -1.03 -19.26
CA VAL A 161 3.58 -2.39 -18.74
C VAL A 161 3.63 -2.32 -17.22
N PRO A 162 2.82 -3.11 -16.49
CA PRO A 162 2.85 -3.11 -15.03
C PRO A 162 4.22 -3.45 -14.46
N TYR A 163 4.58 -2.79 -13.37
CA TYR A 163 5.70 -3.18 -12.52
C TYR A 163 5.25 -4.30 -11.59
N SER A 164 5.76 -5.52 -11.80
CA SER A 164 5.47 -6.66 -10.94
C SER A 164 6.41 -6.72 -9.74
N ILE A 165 5.85 -6.60 -8.54
CA ILE A 165 6.61 -6.47 -7.30
C ILE A 165 6.30 -7.66 -6.41
N SER A 166 7.32 -8.43 -6.04
CA SER A 166 7.16 -9.50 -5.04
C SER A 166 7.00 -8.91 -3.64
N VAL A 167 6.02 -9.41 -2.90
CA VAL A 167 5.63 -8.93 -1.58
C VAL A 167 5.89 -10.01 -0.54
N ARG A 168 6.42 -9.59 0.60
CA ARG A 168 6.56 -10.41 1.80
C ARG A 168 5.50 -10.02 2.80
N LYS A 169 4.79 -11.03 3.31
CA LYS A 169 3.87 -10.92 4.45
C LYS A 169 4.57 -11.43 5.71
N ALA A 170 4.58 -10.61 6.76
CA ALA A 170 5.15 -10.97 8.05
C ALA A 170 4.23 -10.56 9.20
N ALA A 171 4.22 -11.35 10.28
CA ALA A 171 3.44 -11.02 11.46
C ALA A 171 3.88 -9.67 12.03
N ARG A 172 2.93 -8.76 12.28
CA ARG A 172 3.22 -7.42 12.78
C ARG A 172 4.01 -7.50 14.09
N ASN A 173 4.95 -6.58 14.29
CA ASN A 173 5.91 -6.55 15.41
C ASN A 173 6.96 -7.67 15.42
N SER A 174 7.02 -8.54 14.39
CA SER A 174 8.15 -9.45 14.21
C SER A 174 9.37 -8.73 13.62
N LEU A 175 10.57 -9.26 13.83
CA LEU A 175 11.79 -8.74 13.19
C LEU A 175 11.69 -8.77 11.65
N SER A 176 11.00 -9.78 11.10
CA SER A 176 10.75 -9.93 9.67
C SER A 176 9.74 -8.94 9.08
N ALA A 177 9.00 -8.22 9.93
CA ALA A 177 8.01 -7.23 9.49
C ALA A 177 8.62 -5.86 9.18
N ARG A 178 9.90 -5.64 9.48
CA ARG A 178 10.59 -4.38 9.13
C ARG A 178 10.95 -4.40 7.64
N PRO A 179 10.39 -3.49 6.82
CA PRO A 179 10.80 -3.36 5.44
C PRO A 179 12.27 -2.91 5.36
N PRO A 180 13.00 -3.28 4.29
CA PRO A 180 14.33 -2.72 4.05
C PRO A 180 14.30 -1.19 4.00
N GLU A 181 15.35 -0.57 4.52
CA GLU A 181 15.57 0.87 4.39
C GLU A 181 16.15 1.21 3.03
N PHE A 182 15.87 2.42 2.54
CA PHE A 182 16.50 2.93 1.34
C PHE A 182 17.98 3.21 1.60
N ASP A 183 18.82 2.95 0.60
CA ASP A 183 20.21 3.40 0.63
C ASP A 183 20.30 4.90 0.32
N ASN A 184 20.23 5.73 1.34
CA ASN A 184 20.16 7.19 1.14
C ASN A 184 21.51 7.81 0.72
N HIS A 185 22.61 7.07 0.72
CA HIS A 185 23.92 7.60 0.28
C HIS A 185 23.91 8.03 -1.19
N VAL A 186 23.03 7.44 -2.01
CA VAL A 186 22.86 7.79 -3.43
C VAL A 186 22.13 9.13 -3.61
N CYS A 187 21.43 9.61 -2.58
CA CYS A 187 20.61 10.83 -2.66
C CYS A 187 21.38 12.12 -2.40
N GLU A 188 22.51 12.06 -1.69
CA GLU A 188 23.34 13.23 -1.35
C GLU A 188 24.30 13.64 -2.49
N ALA A 189 24.34 12.88 -3.59
CA ALA A 189 25.29 13.07 -4.69
C ALA A 189 24.78 13.94 -5.86
N ASN A 190 23.61 14.59 -5.74
CA ASN A 190 22.96 15.35 -6.82
C ASN A 190 22.53 16.77 -6.41
#